data_AF-A0A9E0KSF6-F1
#
_entry.id   AF-A0A9E0KSF6-F1
#
_cell.length_a   1.000
_cell.length_b   1.000
_cell.length_c   1.000
_cell.angle_alpha   90.00
_cell.angle_beta   90.00
_cell.angle_gamma   90.00
#
_symmetry.space_group_name_H-M   'P 1'
#
loop_
_entity.id
_entity.type
_entity.pdbx_description
1 polymer ?
#
loop_
_entity_poly.entity_id
_entity_poly.type
_entity_poly.pdbx_seq_one_letter_code
_entity_poly.pdbx_strand_id
1 'polypeptide(L)'
;METGLTPIFLKTGERDVLNNIMLGLTDRQIAEKIHMSLGCIKDRKRRLFDRFEVNNAKELIVKYNNYLLKIKEIEEIRKKLVGGI
;
A
#
# COMPACT_ATOMS: atom_id res chain seq x y z
N MET A 1 17.10 2.48 -17.43
CA MET A 1 15.86 1.70 -17.30
C MET A 1 14.98 2.42 -16.30
N GLU A 2 13.98 3.16 -16.75
CA GLU A 2 12.94 3.65 -15.86
C GLU A 2 12.27 2.41 -15.25
N THR A 3 12.31 2.26 -13.93
CA THR A 3 11.74 1.10 -13.25
C THR A 3 10.20 1.04 -13.38
N GLY A 4 9.57 2.00 -14.05
CA GLY A 4 8.12 2.13 -14.24
C GLY A 4 7.35 2.23 -12.92
N LEU A 5 8.05 2.34 -11.80
CA LEU A 5 7.50 2.38 -10.45
C LEU A 5 7.69 3.79 -9.93
N THR A 6 6.66 4.61 -10.10
CA THR A 6 6.57 5.86 -9.35
C THR A 6 6.50 5.49 -7.86
N PRO A 7 7.42 5.96 -7.01
CA PRO A 7 7.36 5.67 -5.58
C PRO A 7 6.04 6.17 -5.01
N ILE A 8 5.24 5.26 -4.44
CA ILE A 8 3.97 5.65 -3.83
C ILE A 8 4.28 6.25 -2.46
N PHE A 9 4.36 7.58 -2.41
CA PHE A 9 4.52 8.33 -1.18
C PHE A 9 3.19 8.38 -0.42
N LEU A 10 3.02 7.43 0.49
CA LEU A 10 1.91 7.43 1.45
C LEU A 10 2.27 8.30 2.66
N LYS A 11 1.34 9.17 3.08
CA LYS A 11 1.46 9.84 4.38
C LYS A 11 1.39 8.78 5.49
N THR A 12 2.01 9.03 6.64
CA THR A 12 2.05 8.10 7.80
C THR A 12 0.68 7.51 8.11
N GLY A 13 -0.35 8.35 8.17
CA GLY A 13 -1.72 7.90 8.43
C GLY A 13 -2.41 7.13 7.31
N GLU A 14 -1.98 7.25 6.05
CA GLU A 14 -2.49 6.45 4.92
C GLU A 14 -1.85 5.07 4.91
N ARG A 15 -0.57 4.97 5.30
CA ARG A 15 0.14 3.69 5.43
C ARG A 15 -0.49 2.79 6.48
N ASP A 16 -0.86 3.34 7.63
CA ASP A 16 -1.51 2.56 8.69
C ASP A 16 -2.87 2.01 8.24
N VAL A 17 -3.66 2.81 7.53
CA VAL A 17 -4.94 2.37 6.98
C VAL A 17 -4.73 1.30 5.92
N LEU A 18 -3.78 1.50 5.00
CA LEU A 18 -3.45 0.50 3.98
C LEU A 18 -3.05 -0.84 4.60
N ASN A 19 -2.12 -0.83 5.56
CA ASN A 19 -1.66 -2.04 6.24
C ASN A 19 -2.82 -2.82 6.88
N ASN A 20 -3.76 -2.13 7.51
CA ASN A 20 -4.90 -2.81 8.12
C ASN A 20 -5.94 -3.30 7.09
N ILE A 21 -6.09 -2.62 5.94
CA ILE A 21 -6.87 -3.15 4.80
C ILE A 21 -6.23 -4.44 4.27
N MET A 22 -4.90 -4.49 4.15
CA MET A 22 -4.17 -5.69 3.72
C MET A 22 -4.36 -6.87 4.67
N LEU A 23 -4.57 -6.62 5.97
CA LEU A 23 -4.90 -7.63 6.97
C LEU A 23 -6.37 -8.08 6.91
N GLY A 24 -7.18 -7.54 6.01
CA GLY A 24 -8.60 -7.88 5.87
C GLY A 24 -9.51 -7.25 6.93
N LEU A 25 -9.04 -6.21 7.64
CA LEU A 25 -9.86 -5.54 8.65
C LEU A 25 -10.94 -4.65 8.01
N THR A 26 -12.10 -4.62 8.65
CA THR A 26 -13.20 -3.71 8.29
C THR A 26 -12.93 -2.29 8.76
N ASP A 27 -13.59 -1.30 8.14
CA ASP A 27 -13.39 0.12 8.48
C ASP A 27 -13.63 0.43 9.98
N ARG A 28 -14.55 -0.31 10.64
CA ARG A 28 -14.79 -0.20 12.09
C ARG A 28 -13.62 -0.76 12.92
N GLN A 29 -13.13 -1.95 12.57
CA GLN A 29 -11.98 -2.54 13.24
C GLN A 29 -10.71 -1.70 13.06
N ILE A 30 -10.53 -1.09 11.88
CA ILE A 30 -9.43 -0.16 11.63
C ILE A 30 -9.57 1.07 12.53
N ALA A 31 -10.77 1.68 12.56
CA ALA A 31 -11.06 2.85 13.39
C ALA A 31 -10.74 2.62 14.87
N GLU A 32 -11.16 1.47 15.40
CA GLU A 32 -10.86 1.06 16.77
C GLU A 32 -9.36 0.85 16.98
N LYS A 33 -8.69 0.13 16.07
CA LYS A 33 -7.28 -0.26 16.22
C LYS A 33 -6.31 0.91 16.12
N ILE A 34 -6.59 1.92 15.30
CA ILE A 34 -5.72 3.09 15.14
C ILE A 34 -6.26 4.33 15.86
N HIS A 35 -7.23 4.15 16.77
CA HIS A 35 -7.86 5.18 17.60
C HIS A 35 -8.32 6.41 16.79
N MET A 36 -9.12 6.17 15.76
CA MET A 36 -9.53 7.20 14.81
C MET A 36 -11.01 7.12 14.48
N SER A 37 -11.62 8.24 14.11
CA SER A 37 -13.03 8.24 13.73
C SER A 37 -13.26 7.44 12.43
N LEU A 38 -14.40 6.75 12.36
CA LEU A 38 -14.80 5.99 11.17
C LEU A 38 -14.85 6.88 9.91
N GLY A 39 -15.26 8.14 10.05
CA GLY A 39 -15.25 9.12 8.95
C GLY A 39 -13.84 9.38 8.40
N CYS A 40 -12.84 9.51 9.29
CA CYS A 40 -11.45 9.70 8.88
C CYS A 40 -10.88 8.45 8.19
N ILE A 41 -11.24 7.24 8.65
CA ILE A 41 -10.87 5.98 7.98
C ILE A 41 -11.43 5.94 6.56
N LYS A 42 -12.72 6.26 6.39
CA LYS A 42 -13.38 6.28 5.07
C LYS A 42 -12.73 7.29 4.13
N ASP A 43 -12.42 8.50 4.59
CA ASP A 43 -11.76 9.51 3.77
C ASP A 43 -10.32 9.12 3.38
N ARG A 44 -9.54 8.54 4.31
CA ARG A 44 -8.21 7.98 4.01
C ARG A 44 -8.28 6.81 3.03
N LYS A 45 -9.25 5.91 3.19
CA LYS A 45 -9.49 4.78 2.29
C LYS A 45 -9.88 5.26 0.89
N ARG A 46 -10.73 6.28 0.77
CA ARG A 46 -11.04 6.93 -0.50
C ARG A 46 -9.80 7.52 -1.16
N ARG A 47 -8.97 8.26 -0.42
CA ARG A 47 -7.69 8.77 -0.95
C ARG A 47 -6.74 7.66 -1.41
N LEU A 48 -6.69 6.53 -0.69
CA LEU A 48 -5.95 5.36 -1.14
C LEU A 48 -6.51 4.84 -2.47
N PHE A 49 -7.83 4.72 -2.59
CA PHE A 49 -8.47 4.28 -3.84
C PHE A 49 -8.15 5.22 -4.99
N ASP A 50 -8.23 6.53 -4.78
CA ASP A 50 -7.88 7.54 -5.78
C ASP A 50 -6.39 7.44 -6.20
N ARG A 51 -5.46 7.32 -5.23
CA ARG A 51 -4.01 7.19 -5.50
C ARG A 51 -3.65 5.93 -6.25
N PHE A 52 -4.35 4.84 -5.95
CA PHE A 52 -4.12 3.55 -6.59
C PHE A 52 -5.04 3.36 -7.80
N GLU A 53 -5.90 4.32 -8.17
CA GLU A 53 -6.84 4.19 -9.28
C GLU A 53 -7.64 2.88 -9.23
N VAL A 54 -8.21 2.59 -8.05
CA VAL A 54 -9.00 1.38 -7.78
C VAL A 54 -10.33 1.77 -7.17
N ASN A 55 -11.34 0.89 -7.28
CA ASN A 55 -12.69 1.18 -6.83
C ASN A 55 -13.06 0.47 -5.52
N ASN A 56 -12.27 -0.52 -5.11
CA ASN A 56 -12.58 -1.32 -3.93
C ASN A 56 -11.32 -1.89 -3.26
N ALA A 57 -11.52 -2.41 -2.05
CA ALA A 57 -10.42 -2.94 -1.23
C ALA A 57 -9.73 -4.16 -1.87
N LYS A 58 -10.46 -5.00 -2.62
CA LYS A 58 -9.87 -6.17 -3.28
C LYS A 58 -8.90 -5.74 -4.38
N GLU A 59 -9.31 -4.79 -5.22
CA GLU A 59 -8.45 -4.20 -6.25
C GLU A 59 -7.23 -3.50 -5.62
N LEU A 60 -7.42 -2.77 -4.51
CA LEU A 60 -6.31 -2.15 -3.77
C LEU A 60 -5.29 -3.21 -3.31
N ILE A 61 -5.76 -4.31 -2.72
CA ILE A 61 -4.91 -5.41 -2.25
C ILE A 61 -4.12 -6.01 -3.41
N VAL A 62 -4.77 -6.30 -4.54
CA VAL A 62 -4.11 -6.86 -5.73
C VAL A 62 -3.06 -5.90 -6.27
N LYS A 63 -3.41 -4.62 -6.47
CA LYS A 63 -2.50 -3.61 -7.03
C LYS A 63 -1.30 -3.37 -6.11
N TYR A 64 -1.52 -3.31 -4.80
CA TYR A 64 -0.43 -3.14 -3.83
C TYR A 64 0.47 -4.37 -3.71
N ASN A 65 -0.08 -5.59 -3.75
CA ASN A 65 0.73 -6.81 -3.78
C ASN A 65 1.62 -6.88 -5.04
N ASN A 66 1.07 -6.54 -6.21
CA ASN A 66 1.85 -6.48 -7.44
C ASN A 66 2.98 -5.43 -7.36
N TYR A 67 2.72 -4.30 -6.72
CA TYR A 67 3.75 -3.29 -6.46
C TYR A 67 4.87 -3.83 -5.55
N LEU A 68 4.53 -4.53 -4.46
CA LEU A 68 5.52 -5.13 -3.56
C LEU A 68 6.37 -6.21 -4.24
N LEU A 69 5.77 -7.04 -5.09
CA LEU A 69 6.50 -8.05 -5.86
C LEU A 69 7.55 -7.42 -6.78
N LYS A 70 7.17 -6.37 -7.52
CA LYS A 70 8.12 -5.66 -8.39
C LYS A 70 9.26 -5.00 -7.61
N ILE A 71 8.99 -4.45 -6.42
CA ILE A 71 10.05 -3.92 -5.55
C ILE A 71 11.02 -5.04 -5.17
N LYS A 72 10.50 -6.18 -4.73
CA LYS A 72 11.32 -7.32 -4.33
C LYS A 72 12.21 -7.82 -5.48
N GLU A 73 11.66 -7.92 -6.69
CA GLU A 73 12.43 -8.28 -7.90
C GLU A 73 13.58 -7.29 -8.16
N ILE A 74 13.31 -5.99 -8.04
CA ILE A 74 14.34 -4.95 -8.21
C ILE A 74 15.41 -5.04 -7.12
N GLU A 75 15.03 -5.28 -5.87
CA GLU A 75 15.98 -5.47 -4.77
C GLU A 75 16.85 -6.71 -4.96
N GLU A 76 16.29 -7.81 -5.45
CA GLU A 76 17.04 -9.03 -5.78
C GLU A 76 18.03 -8.80 -6.93
N ILE A 77 17.61 -8.09 -7.99
CA ILE A 77 18.52 -7.70 -9.09
C ILE A 77 19.65 -6.82 -8.54
N ARG A 78 19.34 -5.82 -7.71
CA ARG A 78 20.34 -4.94 -7.11
C ARG A 78 21.33 -5.72 -6.24
N LYS A 79 20.86 -6.67 -5.43
CA LYS A 79 21.73 -7.54 -4.62
C LYS A 79 22.66 -8.38 -5.48
N LYS A 80 22.19 -8.93 -6.60
CA LYS A 80 23.04 -9.69 -7.54
C LYS A 80 24.10 -8.82 -8.20
N LEU A 81 23.78 -7.57 -8.54
CA LEU A 81 24.72 -6.62 -9.13
C LEU A 81 25.78 -6.12 -8.13
N VAL A 82 25.42 -5.96 -6.85
CA VAL A 82 26.32 -5.45 -5.80
C VAL A 82 27.10 -6.58 -5.12
N GLY A 83 26.54 -7.79 -5.05
CA GLY A 83 27.15 -8.96 -4.43
C GLY A 83 28.05 -9.79 -5.35
N GLY A 84 28.31 -9.33 -6.58
CA GLY A 84 29.28 -9.94 -7.49
C GLY A 84 30.70 -9.43 -7.20
N ILE A 85 31.38 -10.05 -6.25
CA ILE A 85 32.84 -10.14 -6.17
C ILE A 85 33.21 -11.61 -6.35
#